data_AF-A0A420Y4T7-F1
#
_entry.id   AF-A0A420Y4T7-F1
#
_cell.length_a   1.000
_cell.length_b   1.000
_cell.length_c   1.000
_cell.angle_alpha   90.00
_cell.angle_beta   90.00
_cell.angle_gamma   90.00
#
_symmetry.space_group_name_H-M   'P 1'
#
loop_
_entity.id
_entity.type
_entity.pdbx_description
1 polymer ?
#
loop_
_entity_poly.entity_id
_entity_poly.type
_entity_poly.pdbx_seq_one_letter_code
_entity_poly.pdbx_strand_id
1 'polypeptide(L)'
;MTLNERRDHHIAAHIIMAAPLIRPLRPLLQKRLQLATAIPAVAGQIRTNASVADEPKKADRRGAAKEQPQIDPLETPGARMPRALSALYLKPLRREVTYGVPSCDLQLRSYTLRNLEFFCDFALRAAYYLGLPAFGPVPLPKLTERWTVPKSTFIFKKSQENFERITLRRLIQIRDGHPDTVAVWLAFLQKHAYYGVGMKANVFEFSKLDVGKAMDEAVKDVNSVLGKKWRHLGEPARPETDTVEKIQEFLDKERVRVSHGR
;
A
#
# COMPACT_ATOMS: atom_id res chain seq x y z
N MET A 1 4.45 -82.18 13.38
CA MET A 1 5.06 -82.80 14.57
C MET A 1 5.65 -81.70 15.43
N THR A 2 5.17 -81.60 16.69
CA THR A 2 5.76 -80.97 17.90
C THR A 2 6.14 -79.48 17.85
N LEU A 3 5.40 -78.58 18.53
CA LEU A 3 5.55 -78.16 19.95
C LEU A 3 6.92 -77.51 20.25
N ASN A 4 6.93 -76.20 20.55
CA ASN A 4 7.10 -75.60 21.90
C ASN A 4 8.62 -75.51 22.25
N GLU A 5 9.22 -74.43 22.74
CA GLU A 5 8.87 -73.77 24.00
C GLU A 5 9.80 -72.56 24.27
N ARG A 6 9.18 -71.41 24.58
CA ARG A 6 9.50 -70.38 25.60
C ARG A 6 10.96 -70.05 25.94
N ARG A 7 11.25 -68.73 25.98
CA ARG A 7 11.54 -67.98 27.22
C ARG A 7 11.50 -66.46 26.98
N ASP A 8 10.40 -65.85 27.39
CA ASP A 8 10.31 -64.43 27.75
C ASP A 8 10.66 -64.27 29.23
N HIS A 9 11.44 -63.24 29.58
CA HIS A 9 11.40 -62.48 30.86
C HIS A 9 12.18 -61.17 30.62
N HIS A 10 11.52 -60.02 30.41
CA HIS A 10 11.07 -59.03 31.40
C HIS A 10 12.19 -58.15 32.02
N ILE A 11 11.91 -56.82 32.03
CA ILE A 11 12.47 -55.73 32.89
C ILE A 11 13.71 -55.04 32.28
N ALA A 12 13.85 -53.71 32.11
CA ALA A 12 13.17 -52.53 32.64
C ALA A 12 13.21 -51.37 31.63
N ALA A 13 12.15 -50.57 31.61
CA ALA A 13 12.15 -49.22 31.07
C ALA A 13 13.03 -48.30 31.94
N HIS A 14 13.88 -47.49 31.31
CA HIS A 14 14.41 -46.27 31.90
C HIS A 14 14.08 -45.09 31.00
N ILE A 15 13.00 -44.43 31.43
CA ILE A 15 12.55 -43.10 31.02
C ILE A 15 13.63 -42.10 31.46
N ILE A 16 14.36 -41.52 30.50
CA ILE A 16 15.18 -40.35 30.78
C ILE A 16 14.26 -39.13 30.73
N MET A 17 13.89 -38.68 31.93
CA MET A 17 13.02 -37.54 32.16
C MET A 17 13.65 -36.22 31.69
N ALA A 18 12.77 -35.37 31.16
CA ALA A 18 12.99 -33.98 30.85
C ALA A 18 13.44 -33.17 32.08
N ALA A 19 14.43 -32.30 31.89
CA ALA A 19 14.77 -31.24 32.83
C ALA A 19 14.12 -29.92 32.39
N PRO A 20 13.15 -29.36 33.13
CA PRO A 20 12.63 -28.02 32.86
C PRO A 20 13.59 -26.96 33.42
N LEU A 21 14.23 -26.19 32.55
CA LEU A 21 14.97 -24.99 32.94
C LEU A 21 13.97 -23.88 33.31
N ILE A 22 13.58 -23.88 34.59
CA ILE A 22 12.84 -22.81 35.26
C ILE A 22 13.76 -21.58 35.33
N ARG A 23 13.50 -20.56 34.49
CA ARG A 23 14.10 -19.23 34.64
C ARG A 23 13.27 -18.42 35.64
N PRO A 24 13.83 -17.93 36.75
CA PRO A 24 13.09 -17.04 37.63
C PRO A 24 12.91 -15.66 36.97
N LEU A 25 11.64 -15.25 36.83
CA LEU A 25 11.25 -13.89 36.49
C LEU A 25 11.73 -12.94 37.59
N ARG A 26 12.62 -12.00 37.26
CA ARG A 26 12.89 -10.82 38.11
C ARG A 26 11.71 -9.85 37.97
N PRO A 27 10.99 -9.48 39.03
CA PRO A 27 10.12 -8.32 39.03
C PRO A 27 10.88 -7.16 39.67
N LEU A 28 11.42 -6.23 38.89
CA LEU A 28 11.97 -5.00 39.44
C LEU A 28 11.52 -3.76 38.66
N LEU A 29 10.69 -2.99 39.37
CA LEU A 29 10.38 -1.57 39.21
C LEU A 29 9.69 -1.13 37.92
N GLN A 30 8.38 -1.33 37.91
CA GLN A 30 7.45 -0.47 37.19
C GLN A 30 7.41 0.90 37.90
N LYS A 31 8.34 1.80 37.54
CA LYS A 31 8.24 3.20 37.91
C LYS A 31 7.10 3.81 37.08
N ARG A 32 5.93 3.91 37.72
CA ARG A 32 4.78 4.66 37.26
C ARG A 32 5.19 6.13 37.13
N LEU A 33 5.61 6.54 35.93
CA LEU A 33 5.78 7.95 35.59
C LEU A 33 4.41 8.61 35.72
N GLN A 34 4.31 9.54 36.67
CA GLN A 34 3.14 10.38 36.83
C GLN A 34 3.04 11.29 35.60
N LEU A 35 1.88 11.21 34.96
CA LEU A 35 1.47 12.07 33.85
C LEU A 35 1.32 13.50 34.41
N ALA A 36 2.35 14.31 34.28
CA ALA A 36 2.30 15.74 34.60
C ALA A 36 1.76 16.50 33.38
N THR A 37 0.52 16.95 33.51
CA THR A 37 -0.08 18.03 32.73
C THR A 37 0.65 19.35 33.02
N ALA A 38 1.34 19.90 32.03
CA ALA A 38 1.60 21.35 31.94
C ALA A 38 2.15 21.69 30.54
N ILE A 39 1.32 22.35 29.73
CA ILE A 39 1.73 23.03 28.51
C ILE A 39 2.16 24.45 28.93
N PRO A 40 3.39 24.91 28.69
CA PRO A 40 3.67 26.33 28.70
C PRO A 40 3.26 26.91 27.34
N ALA A 41 2.20 27.73 27.35
CA ALA A 41 1.84 28.58 26.23
C ALA A 41 2.94 29.64 26.06
N VAL A 42 3.87 29.43 25.12
CA VAL A 42 4.79 30.46 24.65
C VAL A 42 4.11 31.20 23.51
N ALA A 43 3.45 32.30 23.85
CA ALA A 43 2.94 33.28 22.91
C ALA A 43 4.13 34.06 22.32
N GLY A 44 4.67 33.56 21.21
CA GLY A 44 5.59 34.32 20.36
C GLY A 44 4.83 35.36 19.56
N GLN A 45 4.87 36.62 20.01
CA GLN A 45 4.41 37.78 19.25
C GLN A 45 5.35 38.03 18.06
N ILE A 46 4.90 37.73 16.84
CA ILE A 46 5.47 38.34 15.64
C ILE A 46 4.67 39.61 15.39
N ARG A 47 5.26 40.74 15.79
CA ARG A 47 4.86 42.09 15.38
C ARG A 47 5.49 42.38 14.03
N THR A 48 4.69 42.70 13.02
CA THR A 48 5.10 43.65 11.98
C THR A 48 3.91 44.52 11.60
N ASN A 49 4.15 45.82 11.70
CA ASN A 49 3.20 46.90 11.51
C ASN A 49 2.91 47.11 10.03
N ALA A 50 1.65 47.42 9.71
CA ALA A 50 1.32 48.29 8.57
C ALA A 50 -0.03 48.97 8.87
N SER A 51 0.05 50.01 9.69
CA SER A 51 -1.00 51.02 9.82
C SER A 51 -0.79 52.09 8.76
N VAL A 52 -1.73 52.23 7.83
CA VAL A 52 -2.00 53.51 7.16
C VAL A 52 -3.50 53.71 7.28
N ALA A 53 -3.87 54.70 8.09
CA ALA A 53 -5.23 55.20 8.20
C ALA A 53 -5.50 56.17 7.05
N ASP A 54 -6.69 56.13 6.47
CA ASP A 54 -7.34 57.33 5.94
C ASP A 54 -8.88 57.22 6.07
N GLU A 55 -9.49 58.37 6.28
CA GLU A 55 -10.80 58.68 6.90
C GLU A 55 -12.08 58.36 6.06
N PRO A 56 -13.30 58.43 6.66
CA PRO A 56 -14.49 57.73 6.17
C PRO A 56 -15.28 58.50 5.11
N LYS A 57 -15.65 57.82 4.02
CA LYS A 57 -16.62 58.32 3.03
C LYS A 57 -18.01 57.71 3.22
N LYS A 58 -18.90 58.58 3.71
CA LYS A 58 -20.35 58.77 3.47
C LYS A 58 -21.15 57.58 2.89
N ALA A 59 -22.14 57.19 3.69
CA ALA A 59 -23.22 56.23 3.47
C ALA A 59 -23.81 56.16 2.05
N ASP A 60 -23.94 54.93 1.54
CA ASP A 60 -25.02 54.53 0.65
C ASP A 60 -25.66 53.26 1.23
N ARG A 61 -26.91 53.37 1.71
CA ARG A 61 -27.68 52.28 2.33
C ARG A 61 -28.38 51.48 1.24
N ARG A 62 -27.73 50.46 0.66
CA ARG A 62 -28.41 49.48 -0.19
C ARG A 62 -27.86 48.06 0.04
N GLY A 63 -28.73 47.19 0.54
CA GLY A 63 -28.56 45.74 0.54
C GLY A 63 -27.86 45.18 1.78
N ALA A 64 -28.59 45.04 2.90
CA ALA A 64 -28.18 44.18 4.00
C ALA A 64 -28.23 42.70 3.55
N ALA A 65 -27.23 42.26 2.81
CA ALA A 65 -26.88 40.86 2.75
C ALA A 65 -26.39 40.47 4.15
N LYS A 66 -27.03 39.48 4.77
CA LYS A 66 -26.58 38.91 6.04
C LYS A 66 -25.16 38.36 5.85
N GLU A 67 -24.15 39.14 6.21
CA GLU A 67 -22.84 38.60 6.56
C GLU A 67 -23.06 37.71 7.77
N GLN A 68 -23.07 36.40 7.52
CA GLN A 68 -22.93 35.44 8.61
C GLN A 68 -21.59 35.73 9.28
N PRO A 69 -21.54 35.92 10.60
CA PRO A 69 -20.26 36.03 11.28
C PRO A 69 -19.45 34.78 10.94
N GLN A 70 -18.26 34.98 10.36
CA GLN A 70 -17.28 33.91 10.18
C GLN A 70 -16.84 33.49 11.58
N ILE A 71 -17.60 32.58 12.18
CA ILE A 71 -17.24 31.91 13.41
C ILE A 71 -16.12 30.95 13.02
N ASP A 72 -14.89 31.23 13.47
CA ASP A 72 -13.80 30.27 13.37
C ASP A 72 -14.27 28.94 14.00
N PRO A 73 -14.42 27.85 13.24
CA PRO A 73 -15.08 26.63 13.72
C PRO A 73 -14.36 25.92 14.87
N LEU A 74 -13.19 26.41 15.27
CA LEU A 74 -12.34 25.87 16.33
C LEU A 74 -12.74 26.33 17.73
N GLU A 75 -13.61 27.34 17.87
CA GLU A 75 -13.89 27.97 19.19
C GLU A 75 -15.29 27.68 19.77
N THR A 76 -16.13 26.87 19.11
CA THR A 76 -17.41 26.45 19.72
C THR A 76 -17.19 25.27 20.67
N PRO A 77 -17.52 25.38 21.97
CA PRO A 77 -17.35 24.27 22.92
C PRO A 77 -18.25 23.09 22.50
N GLY A 78 -17.64 22.04 21.94
CA GLY A 78 -18.33 20.86 21.42
C GLY A 78 -18.21 20.63 19.90
N ALA A 79 -17.57 21.54 19.16
CA ALA A 79 -17.29 21.32 17.74
C ALA A 79 -16.27 20.17 17.56
N ARG A 80 -16.69 19.10 16.89
CA ARG A 80 -15.80 17.99 16.50
C ARG A 80 -15.13 18.32 15.18
N MET A 81 -13.85 17.98 15.06
CA MET A 81 -13.15 18.04 13.78
C MET A 81 -13.88 17.17 12.73
N PRO A 82 -13.83 17.53 11.44
CA PRO A 82 -14.46 16.73 10.40
C PRO A 82 -13.94 15.29 10.41
N ARG A 83 -14.82 14.32 10.12
CA ARG A 83 -14.50 12.89 10.23
C ARG A 83 -13.30 12.49 9.36
N ALA A 84 -13.15 13.10 8.19
CA ALA A 84 -12.02 12.86 7.30
C ALA A 84 -10.68 13.24 7.96
N LEU A 85 -10.59 14.42 8.58
CA LEU A 85 -9.40 14.86 9.29
C LEU A 85 -9.14 14.01 10.54
N SER A 86 -10.20 13.69 11.28
CA SER A 86 -10.11 12.82 12.46
C SER A 86 -9.55 11.43 12.09
N ALA A 87 -9.98 10.86 10.97
CA ALA A 87 -9.51 9.57 10.47
C ALA A 87 -8.02 9.58 10.07
N LEU A 88 -7.42 10.75 9.80
CA LEU A 88 -6.00 10.82 9.45
C LEU A 88 -5.07 10.51 10.62
N TYR A 89 -5.48 10.93 11.82
CA TYR A 89 -4.74 10.72 13.08
C TYR A 89 -4.98 9.34 13.69
N LEU A 90 -6.03 8.65 13.24
CA LEU A 90 -6.36 7.31 13.69
C LEU A 90 -5.69 6.26 12.79
N LYS A 91 -5.72 5.01 13.25
CA LYS A 91 -5.32 3.87 12.41
C LYS A 91 -6.29 3.72 11.23
N PRO A 92 -5.83 3.17 10.09
CA PRO A 92 -6.68 3.00 8.92
C PRO A 92 -7.86 2.09 9.28
N LEU A 93 -9.07 2.59 9.02
CA LEU A 93 -10.29 1.83 9.20
C LEU A 93 -10.35 0.70 8.18
N ARG A 94 -10.99 -0.41 8.54
CA ARG A 94 -11.16 -1.58 7.68
C ARG A 94 -12.64 -1.94 7.58
N ARG A 95 -13.05 -2.45 6.42
CA ARG A 95 -14.39 -3.01 6.21
C ARG A 95 -14.39 -4.49 6.59
N GLU A 96 -15.56 -4.95 6.99
CA GLU A 96 -15.81 -6.36 7.27
C GLU A 96 -16.01 -7.14 5.97
N VAL A 97 -15.82 -8.45 6.05
CA VAL A 97 -15.74 -9.36 4.91
C VAL A 97 -16.92 -10.32 5.01
N THR A 98 -17.59 -10.58 3.88
CA THR A 98 -18.82 -11.39 3.87
C THR A 98 -18.53 -12.83 3.47
N TYR A 99 -17.86 -13.03 2.33
CA TYR A 99 -17.59 -14.35 1.74
C TYR A 99 -16.13 -14.76 1.88
N GLY A 100 -15.20 -13.79 1.92
CA GLY A 100 -13.78 -14.05 2.11
C GLY A 100 -13.06 -14.58 0.89
N VAL A 101 -13.60 -14.34 -0.31
CA VAL A 101 -12.96 -14.72 -1.58
C VAL A 101 -11.93 -13.65 -1.97
N PRO A 102 -10.66 -14.01 -2.26
CA PRO A 102 -9.66 -13.04 -2.66
C PRO A 102 -9.92 -12.53 -4.08
N SER A 103 -10.03 -11.21 -4.24
CA SER A 103 -10.22 -10.55 -5.53
C SER A 103 -8.92 -9.93 -6.05
N CYS A 104 -8.05 -9.45 -5.14
CA CYS A 104 -6.78 -8.86 -5.54
C CYS A 104 -5.70 -9.07 -4.48
N ASP A 105 -4.52 -9.47 -4.94
CA ASP A 105 -3.30 -9.55 -4.14
C ASP A 105 -2.32 -8.49 -4.62
N LEU A 106 -2.12 -7.45 -3.81
CA LEU A 106 -1.14 -6.39 -4.06
C LEU A 106 0.13 -6.67 -3.26
N GLN A 107 1.21 -7.00 -3.95
CA GLN A 107 2.53 -7.15 -3.38
C GLN A 107 3.36 -5.88 -3.57
N LEU A 108 3.75 -5.28 -2.46
CA LEU A 108 4.62 -4.11 -2.41
C LEU A 108 6.05 -4.55 -2.07
N ARG A 109 7.03 -3.95 -2.75
CA ARG A 109 8.45 -4.23 -2.56
C ARG A 109 9.24 -2.93 -2.45
N SER A 110 10.16 -2.88 -1.49
CA SER A 110 11.08 -1.75 -1.34
C SER A 110 12.36 -2.20 -0.64
N TYR A 111 13.42 -1.40 -0.78
CA TYR A 111 14.65 -1.54 0.00
C TYR A 111 14.56 -0.79 1.35
N THR A 112 13.59 0.12 1.52
CA THR A 112 13.40 0.93 2.73
C THR A 112 12.07 0.63 3.40
N LEU A 113 12.09 0.42 4.72
CA LEU A 113 10.90 0.07 5.50
C LEU A 113 9.91 1.24 5.66
N ARG A 114 10.41 2.46 5.94
CA ARG A 114 9.58 3.63 6.21
C ARG A 114 8.63 3.98 5.06
N ASN A 115 9.16 4.03 3.85
CA ASN A 115 8.39 4.34 2.64
C ASN A 115 7.34 3.26 2.37
N LEU A 116 7.73 2.00 2.55
CA LEU A 116 6.86 0.84 2.34
C LEU A 116 5.67 0.84 3.31
N GLU A 117 5.90 1.08 4.61
CA GLU A 117 4.85 1.11 5.62
C GLU A 117 3.92 2.30 5.48
N PHE A 118 4.47 3.47 5.15
CA PHE A 118 3.69 4.67 4.85
C PHE A 118 2.73 4.43 3.66
N PHE A 119 3.24 3.85 2.58
CA PHE A 119 2.44 3.57 1.40
C PHE A 119 1.40 2.47 1.64
N CYS A 120 1.71 1.47 2.49
CA CYS A 120 0.74 0.47 2.92
C CYS A 120 -0.44 1.10 3.67
N ASP A 121 -0.17 2.03 4.61
CA ASP A 121 -1.23 2.74 5.33
C ASP A 121 -2.09 3.58 4.38
N PHE A 122 -1.46 4.32 3.47
CA PHE A 122 -2.17 5.07 2.42
C PHE A 122 -3.09 4.18 1.58
N ALA A 123 -2.61 3.01 1.15
CA ALA A 123 -3.38 2.08 0.34
C ALA A 123 -4.59 1.51 1.09
N LEU A 124 -4.45 1.21 2.39
CA LEU A 124 -5.57 0.77 3.24
C LEU A 124 -6.64 1.85 3.40
N ARG A 125 -6.23 3.11 3.58
CA ARG A 125 -7.18 4.23 3.68
C ARG A 125 -7.98 4.40 2.39
N ALA A 126 -7.32 4.32 1.24
CA ALA A 126 -7.99 4.38 -0.06
C ALA A 126 -9.00 3.25 -0.25
N ALA A 127 -8.64 2.02 0.14
CA ALA A 127 -9.54 0.86 0.05
C ALA A 127 -10.81 1.04 0.90
N TYR A 128 -10.69 1.62 2.11
CA TYR A 128 -11.82 1.86 3.01
C TYR A 128 -12.88 2.80 2.41
N TYR A 129 -12.45 3.85 1.71
CA TYR A 129 -13.37 4.80 1.06
C TYR A 129 -14.07 4.18 -0.16
N LEU A 130 -13.41 3.28 -0.87
CA LEU A 130 -13.99 2.51 -1.97
C LEU A 130 -14.87 1.35 -1.50
N GLY A 131 -14.98 1.13 -0.18
CA GLY A 131 -15.77 0.03 0.39
C GLY A 131 -15.11 -1.34 0.24
N LEU A 132 -13.85 -1.42 -0.15
CA LEU A 132 -13.12 -2.67 -0.33
C LEU A 132 -12.58 -3.17 1.03
N PRO A 133 -12.91 -4.41 1.45
CA PRO A 133 -12.35 -4.96 2.66
C PRO A 133 -10.91 -5.44 2.42
N ALA A 134 -9.97 -4.60 2.83
CA ALA A 134 -8.54 -4.86 2.73
C ALA A 134 -7.98 -5.49 4.01
N PHE A 135 -7.31 -6.63 3.84
CA PHE A 135 -6.50 -7.24 4.87
C PHE A 135 -5.14 -6.55 4.91
N GLY A 136 -4.70 -6.24 6.13
CA GLY A 136 -3.56 -5.37 6.41
C GLY A 136 -2.24 -5.83 5.78
N PRO A 137 -1.18 -5.00 5.86
CA PRO A 137 0.11 -5.31 5.25
C PRO A 137 0.72 -6.53 5.94
N VAL A 138 0.57 -7.70 5.32
CA VAL A 138 1.18 -8.93 5.80
C VAL A 138 2.67 -8.87 5.47
N PRO A 139 3.57 -8.96 6.47
CA PRO A 139 5.00 -8.97 6.21
C PRO A 139 5.40 -10.31 5.59
N LEU A 140 5.72 -10.26 4.30
CA LEU A 140 6.31 -11.41 3.63
C LEU A 140 7.80 -11.52 4.00
N PRO A 141 8.39 -12.73 3.94
CA PRO A 141 9.82 -12.90 4.18
C PRO A 141 10.66 -11.97 3.30
N LYS A 142 11.69 -11.35 3.86
CA LYS A 142 12.61 -10.49 3.10
C LYS A 142 13.48 -11.33 2.17
N LEU A 143 13.71 -10.86 0.94
CA LEU A 143 14.69 -11.47 0.05
C LEU A 143 16.05 -10.82 0.35
N THR A 144 17.08 -11.61 0.62
CA THR A 144 18.43 -11.09 0.88
C THR A 144 19.39 -11.63 -0.17
N GLU A 145 19.86 -10.74 -1.02
CA GLU A 145 20.87 -11.03 -2.04
C GLU A 145 22.23 -10.62 -1.47
N ARG A 146 23.23 -11.49 -1.54
CA ARG A 146 24.58 -11.22 -1.02
C ARG A 146 25.61 -11.42 -2.11
N TRP A 147 26.59 -10.53 -2.16
CA TRP A 147 27.73 -10.66 -3.06
C TRP A 147 29.01 -10.20 -2.35
N THR A 148 30.12 -10.81 -2.72
CA THR A 148 31.43 -10.52 -2.13
C THR A 148 32.33 -9.90 -3.19
N VAL A 149 32.91 -8.75 -2.91
CA VAL A 149 33.75 -8.01 -3.85
C VAL A 149 35.14 -7.82 -3.21
N PRO A 150 36.24 -7.95 -3.97
CA PRO A 150 37.55 -7.54 -3.49
C PRO A 150 37.57 -6.04 -3.16
N LYS A 151 38.10 -5.66 -2.00
CA LYS A 151 38.18 -4.24 -1.60
C LYS A 151 39.11 -3.41 -2.50
N SER A 152 40.10 -4.06 -3.09
CA SER A 152 41.06 -3.44 -4.03
C SER A 152 40.72 -3.84 -5.46
N THR A 153 40.89 -2.92 -6.39
CA THR A 153 40.79 -3.17 -7.84
C THR A 153 41.81 -4.22 -8.32
N PHE A 154 42.96 -4.36 -7.64
CA PHE A 154 44.07 -5.20 -8.11
C PHE A 154 44.74 -6.05 -7.02
N ILE A 155 45.17 -7.27 -7.41
CA ILE A 155 45.94 -8.33 -6.69
C ILE A 155 45.40 -8.79 -5.32
N PHE A 156 44.90 -7.91 -4.45
CA PHE A 156 44.59 -8.19 -3.04
C PHE A 156 43.26 -8.96 -2.81
N LYS A 157 43.15 -10.18 -3.35
CA LYS A 157 41.96 -11.05 -3.22
C LYS A 157 41.67 -11.54 -1.79
N LYS A 158 42.67 -11.57 -0.90
CA LYS A 158 42.47 -11.95 0.52
C LYS A 158 41.64 -10.90 1.28
N SER A 159 41.60 -9.66 0.78
CA SER A 159 40.81 -8.57 1.36
C SER A 159 39.50 -8.42 0.58
N GLN A 160 38.42 -8.99 1.10
CA GLN A 160 37.08 -8.95 0.50
C GLN A 160 36.10 -8.22 1.42
N GLU A 161 35.03 -7.71 0.82
CA GLU A 161 33.89 -7.09 1.50
C GLU A 161 32.59 -7.77 1.06
N ASN A 162 31.69 -7.96 2.03
CA ASN A 162 30.38 -8.54 1.81
C ASN A 162 29.37 -7.40 1.69
N PHE A 163 28.64 -7.39 0.59
CA PHE A 163 27.49 -6.51 0.40
C PHE A 163 26.21 -7.32 0.44
N GLU A 164 25.13 -6.67 0.86
CA GLU A 164 23.80 -7.25 0.77
C GLU A 164 22.77 -6.24 0.27
N ARG A 165 21.80 -6.76 -0.48
CA ARG A 165 20.58 -6.05 -0.84
C ARG A 165 19.40 -6.79 -0.26
N ILE A 166 18.72 -6.13 0.68
CA ILE A 166 17.54 -6.67 1.34
C ILE A 166 16.29 -6.06 0.71
N THR A 167 15.49 -6.88 0.05
CA THR A 167 14.17 -6.49 -0.47
C THR A 167 13.11 -6.83 0.56
N LEU A 168 12.52 -5.79 1.16
CA LEU A 168 11.39 -5.89 2.07
C LEU A 168 10.10 -6.01 1.25
N ARG A 169 9.19 -6.87 1.72
CA ARG A 169 7.96 -7.19 1.00
C ARG A 169 6.75 -7.10 1.95
N ARG A 170 5.66 -6.54 1.45
CA ARG A 170 4.35 -6.50 2.12
C ARG A 170 3.29 -6.97 1.14
N LEU A 171 2.30 -7.68 1.64
CA LEU A 171 1.14 -8.11 0.88
C LEU A 171 -0.10 -7.43 1.45
N ILE A 172 -0.90 -6.82 0.59
CA ILE A 172 -2.25 -6.33 0.89
C ILE A 172 -3.19 -7.19 0.06
N GLN A 173 -4.10 -7.88 0.74
CA GLN A 173 -5.09 -8.73 0.09
C GLN A 173 -6.46 -8.07 0.22
N ILE A 174 -7.14 -7.88 -0.91
CA ILE A 174 -8.54 -7.45 -0.96
C ILE A 174 -9.40 -8.68 -1.15
N ARG A 175 -10.43 -8.81 -0.31
CA ARG A 175 -11.46 -9.84 -0.46
C ARG A 175 -12.77 -9.21 -0.92
N ASP A 176 -13.62 -9.98 -1.58
CA ASP A 176 -14.98 -9.60 -1.97
C ASP A 176 -15.08 -8.23 -2.67
N GLY A 177 -14.10 -7.89 -3.51
CA GLY A 177 -14.05 -6.62 -4.23
C GLY A 177 -14.64 -6.72 -5.64
N HIS A 178 -15.42 -5.70 -6.04
CA HIS A 178 -15.87 -5.58 -7.43
C HIS A 178 -14.68 -5.29 -8.36
N PRO A 179 -14.56 -5.94 -9.53
CA PRO A 179 -13.39 -5.81 -10.41
C PRO A 179 -13.11 -4.36 -10.83
N ASP A 180 -14.15 -3.61 -11.21
CA ASP A 180 -13.99 -2.20 -11.60
C ASP A 180 -13.49 -1.33 -10.44
N THR A 181 -14.00 -1.55 -9.22
CA THR A 181 -13.59 -0.80 -8.04
C THR A 181 -12.16 -1.10 -7.66
N VAL A 182 -11.73 -2.37 -7.80
CA VAL A 182 -10.33 -2.78 -7.64
C VAL A 182 -9.45 -2.11 -8.69
N ALA A 183 -9.89 -2.02 -9.95
CA ALA A 183 -9.14 -1.34 -11.01
C ALA A 183 -8.98 0.16 -10.72
N VAL A 184 -10.05 0.83 -10.26
CA VAL A 184 -10.02 2.23 -9.83
C VAL A 184 -9.06 2.42 -8.65
N TRP A 185 -9.07 1.51 -7.68
CA TRP A 185 -8.13 1.54 -6.56
C TRP A 185 -6.69 1.42 -7.02
N LEU A 186 -6.37 0.46 -7.88
CA LEU A 186 -5.03 0.28 -8.43
C LEU A 186 -4.57 1.49 -9.25
N ALA A 187 -5.46 2.07 -10.07
CA ALA A 187 -5.17 3.29 -10.82
C ALA A 187 -4.88 4.49 -9.90
N PHE A 188 -5.63 4.62 -8.80
CA PHE A 188 -5.39 5.65 -7.79
C PHE A 188 -4.02 5.47 -7.12
N LEU A 189 -3.65 4.24 -6.78
CA LEU A 189 -2.34 3.92 -6.20
C LEU A 189 -1.19 4.19 -7.18
N GLN A 190 -1.37 3.88 -8.46
CA GLN A 190 -0.37 4.16 -9.49
C GLN A 190 -0.16 5.67 -9.69
N LYS A 191 -1.25 6.45 -9.70
CA LYS A 191 -1.18 7.91 -9.81
C LYS A 191 -0.45 8.55 -8.62
N HIS A 192 -0.65 8.02 -7.42
CA HIS A 192 -0.07 8.51 -6.19
C HIS A 192 1.03 7.58 -5.64
N ALA A 193 1.79 6.94 -6.53
CA ALA A 193 2.83 6.00 -6.15
C ALA A 193 3.95 6.69 -5.37
N TYR A 194 4.30 6.13 -4.21
CA TYR A 194 5.41 6.64 -3.41
C TYR A 194 6.75 6.16 -3.98
N TYR A 195 7.75 7.04 -3.97
CA TYR A 195 9.06 6.74 -4.55
C TYR A 195 9.75 5.57 -3.84
N GLY A 196 10.49 4.78 -4.62
CA GLY A 196 11.22 3.61 -4.11
C GLY A 196 10.32 2.44 -3.68
N VAL A 197 9.03 2.45 -4.03
CA VAL A 197 8.10 1.33 -3.83
C VAL A 197 7.72 0.73 -5.19
N GLY A 198 8.06 -0.53 -5.40
CA GLY A 198 7.58 -1.32 -6.53
C GLY A 198 6.30 -2.06 -6.18
N MET A 199 5.36 -2.12 -7.13
CA MET A 199 4.05 -2.75 -6.95
C MET A 199 3.86 -3.89 -7.94
N LYS A 200 3.31 -5.01 -7.49
CA LYS A 200 2.82 -6.10 -8.33
C LYS A 200 1.42 -6.47 -7.85
N ALA A 201 0.42 -6.31 -8.71
CA ALA A 201 -0.95 -6.72 -8.42
C ALA A 201 -1.30 -7.99 -9.20
N ASN A 202 -1.86 -8.98 -8.53
CA ASN A 202 -2.58 -10.08 -9.16
C ASN A 202 -4.08 -9.79 -8.96
N VAL A 203 -4.86 -9.78 -10.03
CA VAL A 203 -6.31 -9.56 -9.99
C VAL A 203 -7.00 -10.86 -10.39
N PHE A 204 -8.00 -11.26 -9.61
CA PHE A 204 -8.81 -12.44 -9.84
C PHE A 204 -10.23 -11.99 -10.21
N GLU A 205 -10.70 -12.46 -11.36
CA GLU A 205 -12.03 -12.14 -11.88
C GLU A 205 -12.78 -13.44 -12.21
N PHE A 206 -14.09 -13.43 -11.97
CA PHE A 206 -14.97 -14.52 -12.38
C PHE A 206 -15.50 -14.25 -13.77
N SER A 207 -15.28 -15.18 -14.69
CA SER A 207 -15.89 -15.18 -16.01
C SER A 207 -16.86 -16.35 -16.15
N LYS A 208 -17.86 -16.17 -17.01
CA LYS A 208 -18.73 -17.28 -17.44
C LYS A 208 -17.99 -18.16 -18.45
N LEU A 209 -18.54 -19.35 -18.67
CA LEU A 209 -18.14 -20.18 -19.80
C LEU A 209 -18.45 -19.46 -21.13
N ASP A 210 -17.67 -19.76 -22.18
CA ASP A 210 -17.74 -19.11 -23.50
C ASP A 210 -17.22 -17.64 -23.53
N VAL A 211 -15.96 -17.46 -23.13
CA VAL A 211 -15.30 -16.15 -23.06
C VAL A 211 -15.22 -15.45 -24.43
N GLY A 212 -15.13 -16.20 -25.54
CA GLY A 212 -15.01 -15.62 -26.88
C GLY A 212 -16.20 -14.73 -27.25
N LYS A 213 -17.43 -15.23 -27.09
CA LYS A 213 -18.63 -14.44 -27.38
C LYS A 213 -18.78 -13.23 -26.46
N ALA A 214 -18.46 -13.40 -25.17
CA ALA A 214 -18.48 -12.31 -24.21
C ALA A 214 -17.48 -11.20 -24.59
N MET A 215 -16.30 -11.56 -25.10
CA MET A 215 -15.30 -10.59 -25.56
C MET A 215 -15.77 -9.85 -26.83
N ASP A 216 -16.38 -10.55 -27.79
CA ASP A 216 -16.89 -9.93 -29.03
C ASP A 216 -18.02 -8.91 -28.76
N GLU A 217 -18.89 -9.20 -27.80
CA GLU A 217 -19.92 -8.27 -27.34
C GLU A 217 -19.29 -7.06 -26.64
N ALA A 218 -18.33 -7.28 -25.74
CA ALA A 218 -17.66 -6.22 -24.98
C ALA A 218 -16.87 -5.25 -25.88
N VAL A 219 -16.33 -5.69 -27.02
CA VAL A 219 -15.62 -4.81 -27.98
C VAL A 219 -16.50 -3.63 -28.42
N LYS A 220 -17.81 -3.84 -28.58
CA LYS A 220 -18.75 -2.77 -28.98
C LYS A 220 -18.82 -1.67 -27.92
N ASP A 221 -18.88 -2.05 -26.65
CA ASP A 221 -18.91 -1.12 -25.52
C ASP A 221 -17.59 -0.36 -25.39
N VAL A 222 -16.46 -1.07 -25.51
CA VAL A 222 -15.11 -0.48 -25.41
C VAL A 222 -14.87 0.54 -26.52
N ASN A 223 -15.35 0.30 -27.75
CA ASN A 223 -15.21 1.24 -28.87
C ASN A 223 -15.86 2.60 -28.59
N SER A 224 -17.00 2.62 -27.89
CA SER A 224 -17.67 3.88 -27.49
C SER A 224 -16.81 4.73 -26.54
N VAL A 225 -16.09 4.08 -25.62
CA VAL A 225 -15.20 4.72 -24.63
C VAL A 225 -13.89 5.17 -25.27
N LEU A 226 -13.33 4.36 -26.17
CA LEU A 226 -12.09 4.64 -26.89
C LEU A 226 -12.19 5.87 -27.80
N GLY A 227 -13.38 6.16 -28.34
CA GLY A 227 -13.68 7.32 -29.21
C GLY A 227 -12.99 8.62 -28.77
N LYS A 228 -13.08 8.95 -27.49
CA LYS A 228 -12.47 10.17 -26.91
C LYS A 228 -10.95 10.05 -26.71
N LYS A 229 -10.44 8.84 -26.47
CA LYS A 229 -9.03 8.55 -26.16
C LYS A 229 -8.15 8.46 -27.40
N TRP A 230 -8.70 8.21 -28.59
CA TRP A 230 -7.93 8.16 -29.85
C TRP A 230 -7.11 9.41 -30.14
N ARG A 231 -7.55 10.56 -29.63
CA ARG A 231 -6.80 11.83 -29.71
C ARG A 231 -5.41 11.77 -29.08
N HIS A 232 -5.17 10.85 -28.12
CA HIS A 232 -3.88 10.70 -27.46
C HIS A 232 -2.83 9.99 -28.32
N LEU A 233 -3.25 9.16 -29.29
CA LEU A 233 -2.30 8.40 -30.13
C LEU A 233 -1.55 9.33 -31.09
N GLY A 234 -2.18 10.42 -31.54
CA GLY A 234 -1.53 11.51 -32.29
C GLY A 234 -0.96 11.13 -33.66
N GLU A 235 -1.13 9.88 -34.11
CA GLU A 235 -0.62 9.44 -35.41
C GLU A 235 -1.47 10.01 -36.56
N PRO A 236 -0.84 10.49 -37.65
CA PRO A 236 -1.54 10.69 -38.90
C PRO A 236 -2.10 9.35 -39.41
N ALA A 237 -3.14 9.39 -40.24
CA ALA A 237 -3.68 8.19 -40.87
C ALA A 237 -2.54 7.35 -41.47
N ARG A 238 -2.33 6.16 -40.90
CA ARG A 238 -1.22 5.27 -41.26
C ARG A 238 -1.46 4.76 -42.68
N PRO A 239 -0.43 4.67 -43.54
CA PRO A 239 -0.61 4.26 -44.93
C PRO A 239 -1.25 2.87 -45.03
N GLU A 240 -2.16 2.68 -45.99
CA GLU A 240 -2.92 1.43 -46.21
C GLU A 240 -2.05 0.20 -46.51
N THR A 241 -0.73 0.38 -46.63
CA THR A 241 0.28 -0.66 -46.90
C THR A 241 0.71 -1.47 -45.68
N ASP A 242 0.27 -1.08 -44.49
CA ASP A 242 0.67 -1.73 -43.23
C ASP A 242 -0.27 -2.88 -42.90
N THR A 243 0.19 -4.10 -43.19
CA THR A 243 -0.50 -5.35 -42.81
C THR A 243 -0.49 -5.55 -41.29
N VAL A 244 -1.49 -6.27 -40.76
CA VAL A 244 -1.62 -6.57 -39.32
C VAL A 244 -0.36 -7.22 -38.75
N GLU A 245 0.31 -8.07 -39.53
CA GLU A 245 1.56 -8.73 -39.17
C GLU A 245 2.69 -7.73 -38.88
N LYS A 246 2.87 -6.72 -39.75
CA LYS A 246 3.86 -5.66 -39.53
C LYS A 246 3.56 -4.84 -38.27
N ILE A 247 2.28 -4.61 -37.97
CA ILE A 247 1.86 -3.91 -36.76
C ILE A 247 2.19 -4.75 -35.52
N GLN A 248 1.93 -6.05 -35.58
CA GLN A 248 2.24 -6.96 -34.49
C GLN A 248 3.75 -7.07 -34.24
N GLU A 249 4.54 -7.22 -35.29
CA GLU A 249 6.01 -7.20 -35.21
C GLU A 249 6.54 -5.89 -34.63
N PHE A 250 5.96 -4.75 -35.03
CA PHE A 250 6.30 -3.45 -34.46
C PHE A 250 5.99 -3.40 -32.96
N LEU A 251 4.80 -3.82 -32.53
CA LEU A 251 4.42 -3.85 -31.13
C LEU A 251 5.32 -4.76 -30.29
N ASP A 252 5.70 -5.93 -30.82
CA ASP A 252 6.59 -6.87 -30.14
C ASP A 252 8.00 -6.29 -29.98
N LYS A 253 8.55 -5.71 -31.05
CA LYS A 253 9.86 -5.04 -31.01
C LYS A 253 9.87 -3.87 -30.03
N GLU A 254 8.81 -3.07 -30.04
CA GLU A 254 8.64 -1.92 -29.16
C GLU A 254 8.51 -2.32 -27.69
N ARG A 255 7.76 -3.39 -27.40
CA ARG A 255 7.65 -3.96 -26.06
C ARG A 255 9.02 -4.40 -25.52
N VAL A 256 9.83 -5.07 -26.32
CA VAL A 256 11.20 -5.50 -25.95
C VAL A 256 12.10 -4.29 -25.70
N ARG A 257 11.99 -3.26 -26.53
CA ARG A 257 12.73 -1.99 -26.39
C ARG A 257 12.39 -1.30 -25.07
N VAL A 258 11.11 -1.13 -24.75
CA VAL A 258 10.64 -0.44 -23.52
C VAL A 258 10.96 -1.25 -22.26
N SER A 259 10.88 -2.58 -22.33
CA SER A 259 11.25 -3.48 -21.21
C SER A 259 12.77 -3.61 -21.01
N HIS A 260 13.59 -3.01 -21.87
CA HIS A 260 15.05 -3.08 -21.84
C HIS A 260 15.62 -4.51 -21.93
N GLY A 261 14.92 -5.40 -22.65
CA GLY A 261 15.49 -6.68 -23.08
C GLY A 261 14.52 -7.86 -23.11
N ARG A 262 13.81 -8.15 -22.03
CA ARG A 262 12.89 -9.29 -21.93
C ARG A 262 11.65 -8.97 -21.09
#